data_AF-U3AA65-F1
#
_entry.id   AF-U3AA65-F1
#
_cell.length_a   1.000
_cell.length_b   1.000
_cell.length_c   1.000
_cell.angle_alpha   90.00
_cell.angle_beta   90.00
_cell.angle_gamma   90.00
#
_symmetry.space_group_name_H-M   'P 1'
#
loop_
_entity.id
_entity.type
_entity.pdbx_description
1 polymer ?
#
loop_
_entity_poly.entity_id
_entity_poly.type
_entity_poly.pdbx_seq_one_letter_code
_entity_poly.pdbx_strand_id
1 'polypeptide(L)' 'MSQPRYEQCAVCGWTGERTDLDASGDEYRCPVCGEHIA' A
#
# COMPACT_ATOMS: atom_id res chain seq x y z
N MET A 1 -13.83 9.62 -13.14
CA MET A 1 -12.46 9.22 -13.52
C MET A 1 -11.82 8.64 -12.26
N SER A 2 -11.83 7.32 -12.10
CA SER A 2 -11.23 6.67 -10.94
C SER A 2 -9.72 6.66 -11.13
N GLN A 3 -9.00 7.56 -10.47
CA GLN A 3 -7.55 7.53 -10.46
C GLN A 3 -7.11 6.28 -9.68
N PRO A 4 -6.31 5.37 -10.26
CA PRO A 4 -5.73 4.28 -9.49
C PRO A 4 -4.88 4.90 -8.38
N ARG A 5 -5.26 4.62 -7.13
CA ARG A 5 -4.53 5.09 -5.95
C ARG A 5 -3.32 4.17 -5.82
N TYR A 6 -2.21 4.58 -6.42
CA TYR A 6 -0.92 3.93 -6.23
C TYR A 6 -0.37 4.39 -4.88
N GLU A 7 0.02 3.44 -4.04
CA GLU A 7 0.63 3.75 -2.75
C GLU A 7 2.10 3.37 -2.79
N GLN A 8 2.93 4.21 -2.18
CA GLN A 8 4.36 4.01 -2.07
C GLN A 8 4.74 3.83 -0.61
N CYS A 9 5.46 2.76 -0.30
CA CYS A 9 6.07 2.57 0.99
C CYS A 9 7.25 3.55 1.15
N ALA A 10 7.17 4.46 2.12
CA ALA A 10 8.24 5.42 2.42
C ALA A 10 9.52 4.76 2.97
N VAL A 11 9.44 3.50 3.43
CA VAL A 11 10.56 2.77 4.06
C VAL A 11 11.37 1.99 3.03
N CYS A 12 10.72 1.15 2.22
CA CYS A 12 11.41 0.30 1.24
C CYS A 12 11.29 0.79 -0.21
N GLY A 13 10.44 1.79 -0.48
CA GLY A 13 10.21 2.31 -1.83
C GLY A 13 9.29 1.45 -2.70
N TRP A 14 8.66 0.42 -2.15
CA TRP A 14 7.68 -0.39 -2.87
C TRP A 14 6.52 0.47 -3.37
N THR A 15 6.08 0.26 -4.60
CA THR A 15 4.94 0.95 -5.21
C THR A 15 3.96 -0.06 -5.76
N GLY A 16 2.69 0.06 -5.42
CA GLY A 16 1.65 -0.82 -5.94
C GLY A 16 0.26 -0.20 -5.84
N GLU A 17 -0.72 -0.87 -6.46
CA GLU A 17 -2.11 -0.43 -6.36
C GLU A 17 -2.65 -0.77 -4.98
N ARG A 18 -3.53 0.09 -4.45
CA ARG A 18 -4.20 -0.15 -3.17
C ARG A 18 -5.03 -1.44 -3.14
N THR A 19 -5.42 -1.98 -4.30
CA THR A 19 -6.05 -3.30 -4.43
C THR A 19 -5.11 -4.47 -4.18
N ASP A 20 -3.81 -4.25 -4.30
CA ASP A 20 -2.75 -5.24 -4.04
C ASP A 20 -2.32 -5.25 -2.56
N LEU A 21 -2.76 -4.25 -1.79
CA LEU A 21 -2.51 -4.18 -0.35
C LEU A 21 -3.52 -5.04 0.39
N ASP A 22 -3.04 -5.87 1.31
CA ASP A 22 -3.86 -6.75 2.14
C ASP A 22 -4.81 -5.89 3.00
N ALA A 23 -6.09 -5.87 2.65
CA ALA A 23 -7.11 -5.06 3.32
C ALA A 23 -7.62 -5.74 4.60
N SER A 24 -6.70 -6.08 5.50
CA SER A 24 -7.04 -6.60 6.83
C SER A 24 -7.33 -5.45 7.79
N GLY A 25 -8.48 -4.78 7.58
CA GLY A 25 -9.05 -3.77 8.48
C GLY A 25 -8.31 -2.43 8.48
N ASP A 26 -8.78 -1.46 7.70
CA ASP A 26 -8.39 -0.03 7.65
C ASP A 26 -6.89 0.35 7.57
N GLU A 27 -5.97 -0.60 7.76
CA GLU A 27 -4.53 -0.45 7.79
C GLU A 27 -3.95 -1.08 6.52
N TYR A 28 -3.39 -0.26 5.62
CA TYR A 28 -2.65 -0.79 4.49
C TYR A 28 -1.23 -1.13 4.94
N ARG A 29 -0.78 -2.36 4.71
CA ARG A 29 0.60 -2.78 5.05
C ARG A 29 1.39 -3.15 3.82
N CYS A 30 2.64 -2.70 3.79
CA CYS A 30 3.57 -3.00 2.72
C CYS A 30 3.88 -4.51 2.70
N PRO A 31 3.67 -5.22 1.58
CA PRO A 31 3.95 -6.66 1.49
C PRO A 31 5.46 -6.99 1.55
N VAL A 32 6.32 -5.99 1.33
CA VAL A 32 7.78 -6.17 1.30
C VAL A 32 8.41 -6.09 2.69
N CYS A 33 7.96 -5.14 3.52
CA CYS A 33 8.58 -4.86 4.81
C CYS A 33 7.61 -4.90 6.00
N GLY A 34 6.30 -5.05 5.76
CA GLY A 34 5.27 -5.03 6.79
C GLY A 34 4.95 -3.64 7.33
N GLU A 35 5.58 -2.58 6.81
CA GLU A 35 5.37 -1.20 7.26
C GLU A 35 3.97 -0.69 6.91
N HIS A 36 3.40 0.14 7.78
CA HIS A 36 2.10 0.77 7.54
C HIS A 36 2.18 1.83 6.43
N ILE A 37 1.36 1.68 5.39
CA ILE A 37 1.14 2.63 4.31
C ILE A 37 -0.20 3.33 4.60
N ALA A 38 -0.25 4.65 4.56
CA ALA A 38 -1.41 5.46 4.93
C ALA A 38 -1.82 6.43 3.82
#